data_AF-A0A439P2H7-F1
#
_entry.id   AF-A0A439P2H7-F1
#
_cell.length_a   1.000
_cell.length_b   1.000
_cell.length_c   1.000
_cell.angle_alpha   90.00
_cell.angle_beta   90.00
_cell.angle_gamma   90.00
#
_symmetry.space_group_name_H-M   'P 1'
#
loop_
_entity.id
_entity.type
_entity.pdbx_description
1 polymer ?
#
loop_
_entity_poly.entity_id
_entity_poly.type
_entity_poly.pdbx_seq_one_letter_code
_entity_poly.pdbx_strand_id
1 'polypeptide(L)'
;MFRYFLAPAILGAATLLASPSEAAIEYVRVCSAYGPNYYYSPGTDTCINAQTGVTKREVDNGQGGTTTVTGKTALAAQVDDIDNRITRAFENASISAALAAPDLVQGEHFGLRVNWGNAGDANAFGITGAAVLSEGFAHGGRLTATLGIAFAGSQVGGNAGLQFNW
;
A
#
# COMPACT_ATOMS: atom_id res chain seq x y z
N MET A 1 69.02 58.39 20.96
CA MET A 1 69.26 58.46 22.43
C MET A 1 68.13 57.70 23.12
N PHE A 2 68.43 56.98 24.22
CA PHE A 2 67.55 56.16 25.08
C PHE A 2 66.98 54.85 24.45
N ARG A 3 67.52 53.64 24.66
CA ARG A 3 67.76 52.78 25.86
C ARG A 3 66.48 52.24 26.55
N TYR A 4 66.20 50.98 26.23
CA TYR A 4 65.98 49.82 27.14
C TYR A 4 64.59 49.41 27.68
N PHE A 5 64.45 48.07 27.76
CA PHE A 5 63.57 47.23 28.62
C PHE A 5 62.08 47.15 28.18
N LEU A 6 61.39 46.01 28.09
CA LEU A 6 61.49 44.67 28.70
C LEU A 6 60.63 43.71 27.86
N ALA A 7 61.09 42.46 27.66
CA ALA A 7 60.21 41.33 27.34
C ALA A 7 59.71 40.70 28.66
N PRO A 8 58.51 40.11 28.67
CA PRO A 8 58.40 38.74 29.15
C PRO A 8 57.58 37.84 28.22
N ALA A 9 58.09 36.62 28.07
CA ALA A 9 57.39 35.50 27.48
C ALA A 9 56.18 35.11 28.34
N ILE A 10 55.03 34.86 27.71
CA ILE A 10 53.92 34.12 28.33
C ILE A 10 53.69 32.86 27.49
N LEU A 11 54.30 31.78 27.96
CA LEU A 11 53.94 30.40 27.69
C LEU A 11 52.66 30.13 28.49
N GLY A 12 51.58 29.63 27.89
CA GLY A 12 50.35 29.39 28.65
C GLY A 12 49.24 28.69 27.89
N ALA A 13 49.38 27.37 27.78
CA ALA A 13 48.32 26.36 27.66
C ALA A 13 47.18 26.63 26.67
N ALA A 14 47.32 26.06 25.47
CA ALA A 14 46.17 25.59 24.71
C ALA A 14 45.44 24.54 25.56
N THR A 15 44.43 24.94 26.30
CA THR A 15 43.46 24.01 26.88
C THR A 15 42.70 23.40 25.71
N LEU A 16 43.24 22.28 25.22
CA LEU A 16 42.47 21.26 24.53
C LEU A 16 41.35 20.88 25.50
N LEU A 17 40.21 21.53 25.34
CA LEU A 17 38.94 20.99 25.81
C LEU A 17 38.74 19.73 24.97
N ALA A 18 39.33 18.63 25.44
CA ALA A 18 38.92 17.31 25.03
C ALA A 18 37.48 17.18 25.51
N SER A 19 36.54 17.48 24.62
CA SER A 19 35.18 16.98 24.74
C SER A 19 35.31 15.49 25.03
N PRO A 20 34.63 14.93 26.06
CA PRO A 20 34.55 13.50 26.16
C PRO A 20 34.03 13.02 24.80
N SER A 21 34.82 12.21 24.09
CA SER A 21 34.31 11.54 22.91
C SER A 21 33.17 10.69 23.42
N GLU A 22 31.94 11.17 23.23
CA GLU A 22 30.76 10.34 23.33
C GLU A 22 31.06 9.16 22.42
N ALA A 23 31.42 8.02 23.00
CA ALA A 23 31.65 6.82 22.22
C ALA A 23 30.36 6.65 21.42
N ALA A 24 30.45 6.69 20.09
CA ALA A 24 29.30 6.44 19.25
C ALA A 24 28.84 5.01 19.60
N ILE A 25 27.84 4.90 20.47
CA ILE A 25 27.27 3.62 20.83
C ILE A 25 26.56 3.17 19.56
N GLU A 26 27.13 2.19 18.88
CA GLU A 26 26.53 1.57 17.70
C GLU A 26 25.34 0.74 18.15
N TYR A 27 24.19 1.40 18.33
CA TYR A 27 22.94 0.78 18.75
C TYR A 27 22.39 -0.21 17.70
N VAL A 28 22.90 -0.17 16.47
CA VAL A 28 22.42 -0.94 15.32
C VAL A 28 23.51 -1.91 14.90
N ARG A 29 23.50 -3.12 15.44
CA ARG A 29 24.45 -4.16 15.04
C ARG A 29 24.11 -4.62 13.62
N VAL A 30 25.11 -4.64 12.75
CA VAL A 30 24.94 -5.17 11.38
C VAL A 30 24.72 -6.69 11.43
N CYS A 31 23.70 -7.17 10.73
CA CYS A 31 23.45 -8.59 10.55
C CYS A 31 23.99 -9.04 9.19
N SER A 32 25.17 -9.67 9.19
CA SER A 32 25.82 -10.16 7.96
C SER A 32 25.29 -11.51 7.48
N ALA A 33 24.53 -12.24 8.30
CA ALA A 33 24.04 -13.60 8.00
C ALA A 33 23.07 -13.66 6.80
N TYR A 34 22.31 -12.59 6.54
CA TYR A 34 21.25 -12.60 5.52
C TYR A 34 21.46 -11.61 4.37
N GLY A 35 22.65 -11.01 4.27
CA GLY A 35 23.05 -10.10 3.19
C GLY A 35 23.07 -8.61 3.57
N PRO A 36 23.22 -7.72 2.58
CA PRO A 36 23.32 -6.27 2.82
C PRO A 36 22.00 -5.68 3.33
N ASN A 37 22.10 -4.53 4.00
CA ASN A 37 20.97 -3.78 4.57
C ASN A 37 20.21 -4.47 5.72
N TYR A 38 20.76 -5.54 6.31
CA TYR A 38 20.19 -6.16 7.50
C TYR A 38 20.85 -5.66 8.78
N TYR A 39 20.04 -5.34 9.78
CA TYR A 39 20.47 -4.99 11.13
C TYR A 39 19.75 -5.84 12.18
N TYR A 40 20.37 -6.06 13.33
CA TYR A 40 19.72 -6.77 14.43
C TYR A 40 18.75 -5.86 15.17
N SER A 41 17.56 -6.39 15.43
CA SER A 41 16.61 -5.79 16.36
C SER A 41 17.24 -5.77 17.77
N PRO A 42 17.26 -4.62 18.47
CA PRO A 42 17.85 -4.50 19.79
C PRO A 42 17.32 -5.57 20.77
N GLY A 43 18.24 -6.24 21.46
CA GLY A 43 17.89 -7.27 22.46
C GLY A 43 17.45 -8.62 21.89
N THR A 44 17.51 -8.85 20.57
CA THR A 44 17.17 -10.14 19.95
C THR A 44 18.13 -10.51 18.81
N ASP A 45 18.09 -11.77 18.37
CA ASP A 45 18.80 -12.26 17.17
C ASP A 45 17.95 -12.18 15.89
N THR A 46 16.93 -11.31 15.90
CA THR A 46 16.10 -11.06 14.70
C THR A 46 16.79 -10.04 13.81
N CYS A 47 17.06 -10.40 12.56
CA CYS A 47 17.59 -9.49 11.56
C CYS A 47 16.45 -8.80 10.80
N ILE A 48 16.53 -7.49 10.62
CA ILE A 48 15.55 -6.65 9.94
C ILE A 48 16.22 -5.98 8.74
N ASN A 49 15.60 -6.05 7.56
CA ASN A 49 16.06 -5.31 6.40
C ASN A 49 15.63 -3.84 6.47
N ALA A 50 16.58 -2.92 6.37
CA ALA A 50 16.34 -1.47 6.47
C ALA A 50 15.53 -0.88 5.29
N GLN A 51 15.54 -1.53 4.12
CA GLN A 51 14.80 -1.05 2.95
C GLN A 51 13.40 -1.66 2.85
N THR A 52 13.27 -2.96 3.10
CA THR A 52 12.02 -3.69 2.88
C THR A 52 11.24 -3.98 4.14
N GLY A 53 11.85 -3.79 5.33
CA GLY A 53 11.25 -4.12 6.62
C GLY A 53 11.00 -5.63 6.81
N VAL A 54 11.60 -6.49 5.97
CA VAL A 54 11.56 -7.94 6.11
C VAL A 54 12.37 -8.36 7.32
N THR A 55 11.80 -9.22 8.17
CA THR A 55 12.46 -9.79 9.34
C THR A 55 12.85 -11.23 9.06
N LYS A 56 14.02 -11.65 9.53
CA LYS A 56 14.52 -13.01 9.46
C LYS A 56 15.06 -13.41 10.82
N ARG A 57 14.66 -14.57 11.30
CA ARG A 57 15.17 -15.12 12.55
C ARG A 57 15.39 -16.60 12.40
N GLU A 58 16.52 -17.05 12.91
CA GLU A 58 16.87 -18.44 13.00
C GLU A 58 16.17 -19.10 14.19
N VAL A 59 15.48 -20.22 13.96
CA VAL A 59 14.77 -20.99 15.00
C VAL A 59 15.09 -22.48 14.87
N ASP A 60 15.15 -23.17 15.99
CA ASP A 60 15.26 -24.63 16.00
C ASP A 60 13.97 -25.24 15.42
N ASN A 61 14.12 -26.15 14.46
CA ASN A 61 13.02 -26.86 13.83
C ASN A 61 12.48 -28.01 14.69
N GLY A 62 13.10 -28.31 15.84
CA GLY A 62 12.66 -29.38 16.75
C GLY A 62 13.06 -30.79 16.32
N GLN A 63 13.73 -30.94 15.16
CA GLN A 63 14.39 -32.18 14.73
C GLN A 63 15.93 -32.09 14.76
N GLY A 64 16.50 -31.17 15.56
CA GLY A 64 17.96 -31.00 15.67
C GLY A 64 18.59 -30.27 14.47
N GLY A 65 17.78 -29.46 13.77
CA GLY A 65 18.20 -28.65 12.64
C GLY A 65 17.58 -27.27 12.74
N THR A 66 18.11 -26.35 11.95
CA THR A 66 17.79 -24.94 12.10
C THR A 66 17.02 -24.41 10.88
N THR A 67 15.96 -23.62 11.10
CA THR A 67 15.14 -23.02 10.04
C THR A 67 15.05 -21.51 10.19
N THR A 68 14.97 -20.79 9.06
CA THR A 68 14.81 -19.32 9.06
C THR A 68 13.33 -18.96 8.93
N VAL A 69 12.77 -18.37 9.99
CA VAL A 69 11.45 -17.75 9.94
C VAL A 69 11.59 -16.39 9.29
N THR A 70 10.91 -16.20 8.16
CA THR A 70 10.84 -14.92 7.46
C THR A 70 9.48 -14.28 7.75
N GLY A 71 9.50 -13.02 8.14
CA GLY A 71 8.31 -12.20 8.39
C GLY A 71 8.52 -10.76 7.92
N LYS A 72 7.65 -9.87 8.36
CA LYS A 72 7.77 -8.42 8.16
C LYS A 72 7.62 -7.72 9.50
N THR A 73 8.21 -6.54 9.62
CA THR A 73 7.95 -5.65 10.75
C THR A 73 6.46 -5.23 10.74
N ALA A 74 5.94 -4.84 11.89
CA ALA A 74 4.54 -4.38 12.01
C ALA A 74 4.23 -3.24 11.03
N LEU A 75 5.18 -2.30 10.86
CA LEU A 75 5.05 -1.19 9.91
C LEU A 75 5.04 -1.69 8.46
N ALA A 76 5.98 -2.55 8.06
CA ALA A 76 6.02 -3.06 6.69
C ALA A 76 4.77 -3.86 6.33
N ALA A 77 4.30 -4.70 7.25
CA ALA A 77 3.04 -5.42 7.07
C ALA A 77 1.82 -4.47 6.97
N GLN A 78 1.81 -3.38 7.73
CA GLN A 78 0.76 -2.38 7.66
C GLN A 78 0.79 -1.59 6.34
N VAL A 79 1.97 -1.25 5.83
CA VAL A 79 2.12 -0.58 4.52
C VAL A 79 1.62 -1.51 3.41
N ASP A 80 2.01 -2.79 3.42
CA ASP A 80 1.48 -3.75 2.44
C ASP A 80 -0.05 -3.87 2.52
N ASP A 81 -0.64 -3.87 3.73
CA ASP A 81 -2.09 -3.87 3.87
C ASP A 81 -2.71 -2.62 3.24
N ILE A 82 -2.13 -1.44 3.47
CA ILE A 82 -2.59 -0.18 2.88
C ILE A 82 -2.52 -0.26 1.35
N ASP A 83 -1.41 -0.71 0.78
CA ASP A 83 -1.26 -0.83 -0.68
C ASP A 83 -2.26 -1.82 -1.28
N ASN A 84 -2.49 -2.94 -0.59
CA ASN A 84 -3.51 -3.91 -0.99
C ASN A 84 -4.92 -3.33 -0.91
N ARG A 85 -5.21 -2.52 0.11
CA ARG A 85 -6.51 -1.84 0.26
C ARG A 85 -6.70 -0.78 -0.81
N ILE A 86 -5.66 -0.03 -1.17
CA ILE A 86 -5.67 0.96 -2.24
C ILE A 86 -5.90 0.28 -3.59
N THR A 87 -5.17 -0.80 -3.87
CA THR A 87 -5.33 -1.59 -5.10
C THR A 87 -6.77 -2.10 -5.22
N ARG A 88 -7.31 -2.69 -4.14
CA ARG A 88 -8.72 -3.12 -4.11
C ARG A 88 -9.71 -1.98 -4.29
N ALA A 89 -9.41 -0.80 -3.76
CA ALA A 89 -10.26 0.38 -3.95
C ALA A 89 -10.27 0.81 -5.42
N PHE A 90 -9.12 0.82 -6.09
CA PHE A 90 -9.03 1.11 -7.52
C PHE A 90 -9.73 0.04 -8.37
N GLU A 91 -9.56 -1.25 -8.07
CA GLU A 91 -10.27 -2.34 -8.74
C GLU A 91 -11.79 -2.15 -8.64
N ASN A 92 -12.33 -1.89 -7.45
CA ASN A 92 -13.76 -1.66 -7.24
C ASN A 92 -14.28 -0.38 -7.91
N ALA A 93 -13.47 0.68 -7.95
CA ALA A 93 -13.81 1.92 -8.65
C ALA A 93 -13.87 1.69 -10.16
N SER A 94 -12.90 0.96 -10.72
CA SER A 94 -12.88 0.62 -12.15
C SER A 94 -14.06 -0.28 -12.55
N ILE A 95 -14.42 -1.25 -11.69
CA ILE A 95 -15.62 -2.09 -11.84
C ILE A 95 -16.87 -1.22 -11.89
N SER A 96 -16.99 -0.25 -10.97
CA SER A 96 -18.13 0.67 -10.95
C SER A 96 -18.24 1.49 -12.24
N ALA A 97 -17.11 1.96 -12.78
CA ALA A 97 -17.06 2.66 -14.06
C ALA A 97 -17.43 1.76 -15.26
N ALA A 98 -17.16 0.45 -15.17
CA ALA A 98 -17.51 -0.53 -16.20
C ALA A 98 -18.96 -1.06 -16.11
N LEU A 99 -19.71 -0.73 -15.05
CA LEU A 99 -21.07 -1.25 -14.83
C LEU A 99 -22.20 -0.32 -15.29
N ALA A 100 -21.92 0.53 -16.28
CA ALA A 100 -22.94 1.41 -16.86
C ALA A 100 -24.06 0.58 -17.52
N ALA A 101 -25.31 0.87 -17.18
CA ALA A 101 -26.46 0.22 -17.79
C ALA A 101 -26.66 0.66 -19.25
N PRO A 102 -27.21 -0.20 -20.12
CA PRO A 102 -27.71 0.24 -21.42
C PRO A 102 -28.88 1.20 -21.21
N ASP A 103 -28.89 2.27 -22.00
CA ASP A 103 -30.03 3.19 -22.08
C ASP A 103 -31.04 2.58 -23.06
N LEU A 104 -32.28 2.40 -22.60
CA LEU A 104 -33.33 1.78 -23.40
C LEU A 104 -34.32 2.86 -23.85
N VAL A 105 -34.44 3.08 -25.16
CA VAL A 105 -35.40 4.03 -25.71
C VAL A 105 -36.79 3.42 -25.89
N GLN A 106 -37.78 4.24 -26.26
CA GLN A 106 -39.17 3.80 -26.40
C GLN A 106 -39.29 2.67 -27.44
N GLY A 107 -39.91 1.56 -27.06
CA GLY A 107 -40.05 0.35 -27.89
C GLY A 107 -38.92 -0.68 -27.74
N GLU A 108 -37.84 -0.36 -27.03
CA GLU A 108 -36.81 -1.34 -26.68
C GLU A 108 -37.18 -2.07 -25.38
N HIS A 109 -37.30 -3.40 -25.46
CA HIS A 109 -37.66 -4.26 -24.33
C HIS A 109 -36.45 -4.85 -23.60
N PHE A 110 -35.28 -4.90 -24.23
CA PHE A 110 -34.04 -5.31 -23.59
C PHE A 110 -32.83 -4.65 -24.26
N GLY A 111 -31.73 -4.57 -23.53
CA GLY A 111 -30.45 -4.08 -24.03
C GLY A 111 -29.29 -4.75 -23.34
N LEU A 112 -28.17 -4.82 -24.04
CA LEU A 112 -26.90 -5.35 -23.53
C LEU A 112 -25.81 -4.33 -23.82
N ARG A 113 -24.97 -4.06 -22.82
CA ARG A 113 -23.86 -3.14 -22.92
C ARG A 113 -22.57 -3.84 -22.50
N VAL A 114 -21.51 -3.63 -23.27
CA VAL A 114 -20.15 -4.01 -22.91
C VAL A 114 -19.38 -2.72 -22.69
N ASN A 115 -18.67 -2.64 -21.57
CA ASN A 115 -17.99 -1.44 -21.14
C ASN A 115 -16.60 -1.76 -20.62
N TRP A 116 -15.74 -0.76 -20.70
CA TRP A 116 -14.46 -0.74 -20.03
C TRP A 116 -14.42 0.46 -19.08
N GLY A 117 -13.91 0.23 -17.87
CA GLY A 117 -13.76 1.25 -16.84
C GLY A 117 -12.32 1.28 -16.34
N ASN A 118 -11.81 2.47 -16.03
CA ASN A 118 -10.47 2.66 -15.48
C ASN A 118 -10.56 3.49 -14.20
N ALA A 119 -9.73 3.15 -13.21
CA ALA A 119 -9.52 3.95 -12.02
C ALA A 119 -8.10 3.75 -11.50
N GLY A 120 -7.29 4.82 -11.51
CA GLY A 120 -5.88 4.73 -11.13
C GLY A 120 -5.15 3.68 -11.98
N ASP A 121 -4.49 2.75 -11.31
CA ASP A 121 -3.75 1.65 -11.95
C ASP A 121 -4.61 0.42 -12.28
N ALA A 122 -5.91 0.46 -11.98
CA ALA A 122 -6.83 -0.66 -12.23
C ALA A 122 -7.74 -0.44 -13.46
N ASN A 123 -8.05 -1.54 -14.15
CA ASN A 123 -8.91 -1.57 -15.32
C ASN A 123 -9.94 -2.69 -15.17
N ALA A 124 -11.18 -2.41 -15.53
CA ALA A 124 -12.28 -3.36 -15.48
C ALA A 124 -12.96 -3.50 -16.84
N PHE A 125 -13.44 -4.71 -17.11
CA PHE A 125 -14.37 -4.98 -18.20
C PHE A 125 -15.69 -5.47 -17.63
N GLY A 126 -16.78 -4.91 -18.13
CA GLY A 126 -18.13 -5.17 -17.63
C GLY A 126 -19.12 -5.47 -18.75
N ILE A 127 -20.11 -6.30 -18.40
CA ILE A 127 -21.28 -6.57 -19.22
C ILE A 127 -22.51 -6.23 -18.37
N THR A 128 -23.35 -5.33 -18.87
CA THR A 128 -24.58 -4.89 -18.20
C THR A 128 -25.77 -5.12 -19.12
N GLY A 129 -26.78 -5.82 -18.64
CA GLY A 129 -28.07 -5.98 -19.29
C GLY A 129 -29.15 -5.12 -18.65
N ALA A 130 -30.13 -4.69 -19.44
CA ALA A 130 -31.37 -4.12 -18.95
C ALA A 130 -32.57 -4.73 -19.67
N ALA A 131 -33.71 -4.82 -19.00
CA ALA A 131 -34.96 -5.29 -19.56
C ALA A 131 -36.16 -4.56 -18.99
N VAL A 132 -37.15 -4.28 -19.84
CA VAL A 132 -38.43 -3.68 -19.45
C VAL A 132 -39.32 -4.76 -18.85
N LEU A 133 -39.69 -4.59 -17.59
CA LEU A 133 -40.56 -5.51 -16.88
C LEU A 133 -42.05 -5.16 -17.07
N SER A 134 -42.37 -3.87 -17.23
CA SER A 134 -43.73 -3.41 -17.46
C SER A 134 -43.75 -2.01 -18.07
N GLU A 135 -44.68 -1.74 -18.99
CA GLU A 135 -44.94 -0.43 -19.59
C GLU A 135 -46.27 0.19 -19.13
N GLY A 136 -46.92 -0.42 -18.14
CA GLY A 136 -48.20 0.04 -17.57
C GLY A 136 -48.19 0.11 -16.04
N PHE A 137 -47.00 0.21 -15.44
CA PHE A 137 -46.83 0.21 -13.99
C PHE A 137 -47.27 1.56 -13.40
N ALA A 138 -48.09 1.53 -12.35
CA ALA A 138 -48.55 2.73 -11.61
C ALA A 138 -49.04 3.89 -12.50
N HIS A 139 -50.15 3.69 -13.22
CA HIS A 139 -50.79 4.69 -14.09
C HIS A 139 -50.03 5.04 -15.39
N GLY A 140 -49.40 4.04 -16.03
CA GLY A 140 -48.78 4.20 -17.36
C GLY A 140 -47.27 4.46 -17.34
N GLY A 141 -46.63 4.29 -16.19
CA GLY A 141 -45.17 4.33 -16.07
C GLY A 141 -44.49 3.05 -16.54
N ARG A 142 -43.19 3.16 -16.79
CA ARG A 142 -42.30 2.08 -17.22
C ARG A 142 -41.43 1.61 -16.06
N LEU A 143 -41.38 0.30 -15.87
CA LEU A 143 -40.50 -0.38 -14.92
C LEU A 143 -39.41 -1.13 -15.70
N THR A 144 -38.15 -0.80 -15.43
CA THR A 144 -36.98 -1.41 -16.07
C THR A 144 -36.09 -2.05 -15.01
N ALA A 145 -35.60 -3.26 -15.26
CA ALA A 145 -34.58 -3.90 -14.44
C ALA A 145 -33.22 -3.85 -15.12
N THR A 146 -32.16 -3.68 -14.34
CA THR A 146 -30.77 -3.65 -14.80
C THR A 146 -29.95 -4.63 -13.98
N LEU A 147 -29.06 -5.38 -14.63
CA LEU A 147 -28.15 -6.32 -13.99
C LEU A 147 -26.80 -6.24 -14.71
N GLY A 148 -25.71 -6.08 -13.97
CA GLY A 148 -24.37 -6.03 -14.55
C GLY A 148 -23.35 -6.77 -13.72
N ILE A 149 -22.32 -7.26 -14.40
CA ILE A 149 -21.14 -7.89 -13.81
C ILE A 149 -19.89 -7.34 -14.49
N ALA A 150 -18.85 -7.07 -13.70
CA ALA A 150 -17.58 -6.59 -14.18
C ALA A 150 -16.41 -7.18 -13.39
N PHE A 151 -15.26 -7.21 -14.03
CA PHE A 151 -14.05 -7.89 -13.55
C PHE A 151 -12.87 -6.94 -13.65
N ALA A 152 -12.10 -6.81 -12.56
CA ALA A 152 -10.82 -6.08 -12.51
C ALA A 152 -9.81 -6.90 -11.72
N GLY A 153 -8.68 -7.29 -12.35
CA GLY A 153 -7.69 -8.12 -11.68
C GLY A 153 -8.27 -9.43 -11.16
N SER A 154 -8.23 -9.63 -9.84
CA SER A 154 -8.82 -10.81 -9.16
C SER A 154 -10.21 -10.54 -8.58
N GLN A 155 -10.78 -9.36 -8.83
CA GLN A 155 -11.99 -8.85 -8.20
C GLN A 155 -13.13 -8.91 -9.21
N VAL A 156 -14.29 -9.30 -8.69
CA VAL A 156 -15.56 -9.29 -9.41
C VAL A 156 -16.52 -8.41 -8.64
N GLY A 157 -17.26 -7.58 -9.36
CA GLY A 157 -18.36 -6.81 -8.81
C GLY A 157 -19.52 -6.78 -9.78
N GLY A 158 -20.66 -6.36 -9.28
CA GLY A 158 -21.87 -6.28 -10.08
C GLY A 158 -22.84 -5.28 -9.50
N ASN A 159 -23.82 -4.91 -10.30
CA ASN A 159 -24.93 -4.09 -9.87
C ASN A 159 -26.25 -4.74 -10.27
N ALA A 160 -27.28 -4.43 -9.49
CA ALA A 160 -28.66 -4.76 -9.80
C ALA A 160 -29.50 -3.54 -9.45
N GLY A 161 -30.49 -3.23 -10.28
CA GLY A 161 -31.29 -2.02 -10.12
C GLY A 161 -32.66 -2.16 -10.76
N LEU A 162 -33.61 -1.38 -10.24
CA LEU A 162 -34.91 -1.14 -10.84
C LEU A 162 -35.04 0.35 -11.08
N GLN A 163 -35.51 0.72 -12.27
CA GLN A 163 -35.75 2.09 -12.67
C GLN A 163 -37.24 2.26 -12.99
N PHE A 164 -37.84 3.29 -12.41
CA PHE A 164 -39.22 3.69 -12.66
C PHE A 164 -39.23 5.05 -13.36
N ASN A 165 -39.99 5.14 -14.45
CA ASN A 165 -40.16 6.35 -15.25
C ASN A 165 -41.65 6.57 -15.49
N TRP A 166 -42.13 7.82 -15.47
CA TRP A 166 -43.51 8.19 -15.78
C TRP A 166 -43.56 9.41 -16.70
#